data_AF-A0A7V9LJS9-F1
#
_entry.id   AF-A0A7V9LJS9-F1
#
_cell.length_a   1.000
_cell.length_b   1.000
_cell.length_c   1.000
_cell.angle_alpha   90.00
_cell.angle_beta   90.00
_cell.angle_gamma   90.00
#
_symmetry.space_group_name_H-M   'P 1'
#
loop_
_entity.id
_entity.type
_entity.pdbx_description
1 polymer ?
#
loop_
_entity_poly.entity_id
_entity_poly.type
_entity_poly.pdbx_seq_one_letter_code
_entity_poly.pdbx_strand_id
1 'polypeptide(L)' 'AASENVDVPGRTVRMHASVGIALFPADGHDFNSLLSAADNAMYAAKGAGKNGYQFAGELGAVPSTRTVTKDTRRLQ' A
#
# COMPACT_ATOMS: atom_id res chain seq x y z
N ALA A 1 -8.28 -0.57 14.27
CA ALA A 1 -7.08 -1.10 13.59
C ALA A 1 -7.28 -2.62 13.43
N ALA A 2 -7.60 -3.10 12.22
CA ALA A 2 -7.95 -4.50 11.95
C ALA A 2 -6.73 -5.44 12.00
N SER A 3 -6.61 -6.20 13.09
CA SER A 3 -5.64 -7.29 13.20
C SER A 3 -6.33 -8.58 13.62
N GLU A 4 -5.99 -9.67 12.94
CA GLU A 4 -6.56 -11.00 13.19
C GLU A 4 -5.44 -12.00 13.41
N ASN A 5 -5.67 -12.96 14.31
CA ASN A 5 -4.78 -14.08 14.51
C ASN A 5 -5.18 -15.19 13.53
N VAL A 6 -4.23 -15.59 12.69
CA VAL A 6 -4.42 -16.65 11.73
C VAL A 6 -3.54 -17.82 12.13
N ASP A 7 -4.15 -18.98 12.28
CA ASP A 7 -3.43 -20.22 12.54
C ASP A 7 -2.89 -20.80 11.23
N VAL A 8 -1.58 -21.00 11.21
CA VAL A 8 -0.88 -21.72 10.14
C VAL A 8 -0.13 -22.90 10.77
N PRO A 9 0.21 -23.97 10.03
CA PRO A 9 0.83 -25.16 10.61
C PRO A 9 2.04 -24.82 11.49
N GLY A 10 1.95 -25.18 12.77
CA GLY A 10 3.02 -25.00 13.76
C GLY A 10 3.15 -23.60 14.37
N ARG A 11 2.28 -22.61 14.07
CA ARG A 11 2.31 -21.28 14.70
C ARG A 11 1.03 -20.46 14.47
N THR A 12 0.70 -19.60 15.43
CA THR A 12 -0.27 -18.52 15.24
C THR A 12 0.45 -17.25 14.78
N VAL A 13 -0.07 -16.60 13.73
CA VAL A 13 0.50 -15.36 13.19
C VAL A 13 -0.50 -14.23 13.34
N ARG A 14 -0.06 -13.11 13.90
CA ARG A 14 -0.86 -11.88 13.93
C ARG A 14 -0.71 -11.14 12.60
N MET A 15 -1.79 -11.08 11.82
CA MET A 15 -1.83 -10.33 10.57
C MET A 15 -2.37 -8.91 10.79
N HIS A 16 -1.81 -7.96 10.05
CA HIS A 16 -2.28 -6.58 10.01
C HIS A 16 -2.54 -6.19 8.56
N ALA A 17 -3.65 -5.49 8.32
CA ALA A 17 -3.96 -4.93 7.00
C ALA A 17 -3.55 -3.45 6.92
N SER A 18 -3.31 -2.96 5.70
CA SER A 18 -3.18 -1.53 5.44
C SER A 18 -3.97 -1.23 4.17
N VAL A 19 -4.74 -0.14 4.18
CA VAL A 19 -5.70 0.17 3.10
C VAL A 19 -5.42 1.56 2.57
N GLY A 20 -5.39 1.71 1.25
CA GLY A 20 -5.33 3.01 0.59
C GLY A 20 -6.66 3.32 -0.09
N ILE A 21 -7.11 4.57 -0.01
CA ILE A 21 -8.40 5.01 -0.53
C ILE A 21 -8.17 6.17 -1.50
N ALA A 22 -8.74 6.08 -2.70
CA ALA A 22 -8.73 7.15 -3.70
C ALA A 22 -10.17 7.48 -4.13
N LEU A 23 -10.44 8.77 -4.35
CA LEU A 23 -11.76 9.31 -4.67
C LEU A 23 -11.77 9.94 -6.06
N PHE A 24 -12.65 9.46 -6.94
CA PHE A 24 -12.95 10.15 -8.18
C PHE A 24 -13.82 11.40 -7.91
N PRO A 25 -13.57 12.55 -8.56
CA PRO A 25 -12.46 12.83 -9.49
C PRO A 25 -11.20 13.40 -8.81
N ALA A 26 -11.21 13.61 -7.49
CA ALA A 26 -10.16 14.33 -6.76
C ALA A 26 -8.76 13.69 -6.89
N ASP A 27 -8.70 12.36 -6.90
CA ASP A 27 -7.45 11.58 -6.88
C ASP A 27 -7.12 10.94 -8.25
N GLY A 28 -7.89 11.25 -9.28
CA GLY A 28 -7.73 10.68 -10.62
C GLY A 28 -9.01 10.72 -11.45
N HIS A 29 -8.84 10.81 -12.78
CA HIS A 29 -9.94 10.86 -13.75
C HIS A 29 -10.13 9.55 -14.52
N ASP A 30 -9.25 8.57 -14.32
CA ASP A 30 -9.30 7.26 -14.93
C ASP A 30 -8.90 6.16 -13.94
N PHE A 31 -9.22 4.91 -14.28
CA PHE A 31 -8.95 3.75 -13.43
C PHE A 31 -7.48 3.62 -13.02
N ASN A 32 -6.53 3.82 -13.94
CA ASN A 32 -5.11 3.65 -13.66
C ASN A 32 -4.62 4.74 -12.71
N SER A 33 -5.07 5.98 -12.88
CA SER A 33 -4.75 7.09 -11.99
C SER A 33 -5.25 6.85 -10.56
N LEU A 34 -6.51 6.43 -10.40
CA LEU A 34 -7.11 6.12 -9.09
C LEU A 34 -6.45 4.92 -8.42
N LEU A 35 -6.14 3.87 -9.18
CA LEU A 35 -5.45 2.68 -8.64
C LEU A 35 -4.05 3.04 -8.14
N SER A 36 -3.30 3.81 -8.93
CA SER A 36 -1.97 4.29 -8.54
C SER A 36 -2.03 5.16 -7.27
N ALA A 37 -3.03 6.05 -7.17
CA ALA A 37 -3.24 6.89 -6.00
C ALA A 37 -3.58 6.06 -4.75
N ALA A 38 -4.49 5.08 -4.87
CA ALA A 38 -4.84 4.18 -3.77
C ALA A 38 -3.65 3.31 -3.33
N ASP A 39 -2.86 2.76 -4.27
CA ASP A 39 -1.66 1.99 -3.95
C ASP A 39 -0.62 2.83 -3.18
N ASN A 40 -0.40 4.07 -3.59
CA ASN A 40 0.50 4.99 -2.89
C ASN A 40 0.00 5.29 -1.47
N ALA A 41 -1.31 5.52 -1.31
CA ALA A 41 -1.93 5.74 -0.01
C ALA A 41 -1.79 4.51 0.90
N MET A 42 -1.99 3.31 0.36
CA MET A 42 -1.79 2.06 1.08
C MET A 42 -0.33 1.93 1.55
N TYR A 43 0.64 2.26 0.71
CA TYR A 43 2.06 2.20 1.06
C TYR A 43 2.40 3.15 2.21
N ALA A 44 1.86 4.37 2.23
CA ALA A 44 2.05 5.26 3.35
C ALA A 44 1.39 4.74 4.64
N ALA A 45 0.16 4.19 4.54
CA ALA A 45 -0.49 3.54 5.68
C ALA A 45 0.37 2.39 6.24
N LYS A 46 1.07 1.66 5.37
CA LYS A 46 2.02 0.60 5.75
C LYS A 46 3.28 1.16 6.43
N GLY A 47 3.77 2.32 5.98
CA GLY A 47 4.93 3.02 6.55
C GLY A 47 4.65 3.69 7.91
N ALA A 48 3.43 4.16 8.14
CA ALA A 48 3.01 4.90 9.34
C ALA A 48 2.79 4.03 10.60
N GLY A 49 3.18 2.74 10.57
CA GLY A 49 3.04 1.83 11.72
C GLY A 49 2.26 0.55 11.43
N LYS A 50 1.73 0.39 10.20
CA LYS A 50 0.84 -0.71 9.78
C LYS A 50 -0.49 -0.69 10.57
N ASN A 51 -1.50 -1.41 10.09
CA ASN A 51 -2.81 -1.51 10.75
C ASN A 51 -3.71 -0.25 10.66
N GLY A 52 -3.71 0.43 9.52
CA GLY A 52 -4.49 1.64 9.29
C GLY A 52 -4.93 1.82 7.84
N TYR A 53 -5.56 2.96 7.57
CA TYR A 53 -5.90 3.38 6.22
C TYR A 53 -5.36 4.80 5.95
N GLN A 54 -5.23 5.16 4.68
CA GLN A 54 -4.87 6.52 4.27
C GLN A 54 -5.67 6.90 3.02
N PHE A 55 -6.14 8.15 2.97
CA PHE A 55 -6.71 8.74 1.75
C PHE A 55 -5.61 9.35 0.88
N ALA A 56 -5.69 9.14 -0.43
CA ALA A 56 -4.75 9.66 -1.42
C ALA A 56 -4.60 11.19 -1.36
N GLY A 57 -5.72 11.92 -1.27
CA GLY A 57 -5.73 13.37 -1.15
C GLY A 57 -5.04 13.93 0.10
N GLU A 58 -4.76 13.12 1.11
CA GLU A 58 -4.10 13.55 2.36
C GLU A 58 -2.58 13.35 2.34
N LEU A 59 -2.01 12.63 1.36
CA LEU A 59 -0.57 12.34 1.35
C LEU A 59 0.31 13.53 0.89
N GLY A 60 -0.29 14.66 0.50
CA GLY A 60 0.44 15.72 -0.21
C GLY A 60 0.96 15.22 -1.57
N ALA A 61 1.88 15.96 -2.21
CA ALA A 61 2.50 15.53 -3.46
C ALA A 61 3.42 14.34 -3.20
N VAL A 62 2.91 13.11 -3.34
CA VAL A 62 3.70 11.89 -3.22
C VAL A 62 4.52 11.72 -4.49
N PRO A 63 5.86 11.71 -4.42
CA PRO A 63 6.67 11.35 -5.58
C PRO A 63 6.38 9.88 -5.91
N SER A 64 5.92 9.64 -7.13
CA SER A 64 5.67 8.33 -7.73
C SER A 64 6.99 7.54 -7.89
N THR A 65 7.63 7.14 -6.80
CA THR A 65 8.88 6.38 -6.86
C THR A 65 8.55 4.91 -7.07
N ARG A 66 8.48 4.52 -8.34
CA ARG A 66 8.52 3.12 -8.76
C ARG A 66 9.88 2.83 -9.41
N THR A 67 10.96 2.87 -8.62
CA THR A 67 12.23 2.27 -9.04
C THR A 67 12.23 0.81 -8.58
N VAL A 68 11.59 -0.06 -9.36
CA VAL A 68 11.94 -1.48 -9.35
C VAL A 68 13.11 -1.63 -10.32
N THR A 69 14.33 -1.45 -9.82
CA THR A 69 15.51 -1.96 -10.52
C THR A 69 15.35 -3.48 -10.55
N LYS A 70 14.97 -4.02 -11.71
CA LYS A 70 15.12 -5.45 -12.00
C LYS A 70 16.61 -5.76 -11.94
N ASP A 71 17.11 -6.17 -10.79
CA ASP A 71 18.47 -6.68 -10.66
C ASP A 71 18.53 -8.10 -11.24
N THR A 72 18.53 -8.15 -12.57
CA THR A 72 18.87 -9.34 -13.33
C THR A 72 20.39 -9.48 -13.36
N ARG A 73 21.01 -9.87 -12.23
CA ARG A 73 22.40 -10.35 -12.21
C ARG A 73 22.81 -10.96 -10.86
N ARG A 74 22.30 -12.17 -10.55
CA ARG A 74 23.03 -13.14 -9.71
C ARG A 74 22.68 -14.59 -10.11
N LEU A 75 23.23 -14.98 -11.24
CA LEU A 75 23.74 -16.34 -11.45
C LEU A 75 25.16 -16.13 -11.98
N GLN A 76 26.14 -16.21 -11.06
CA GLN A 76 27.49 -16.79 -11.16
C GLN A 76 28.09 -16.77 -9.75
#